data_AF-A0AA96WRL8-F1
#
_entry.id   AF-A0AA96WRL8-F1
#
_cell.length_a   1.000
_cell.length_b   1.000
_cell.length_c   1.000
_cell.angle_alpha   90.00
_cell.angle_beta   90.00
_cell.angle_gamma   90.00
#
_symmetry.space_group_name_H-M   'P 1'
#
loop_
_entity.id
_entity.type
_entity.pdbx_description
1 polymer ?
#
loop_
_entity_poly.entity_id
_entity_poly.type
_entity_poly.pdbx_seq_one_letter_code
_entity_poly.pdbx_strand_id
1 'polypeptide(L)'
;MIKGWGAAASITFAVVAAVGVSGCGGDADADAKKPAAASAKAPSFSEASKAFKDVAATAYLDDVCTKEAGTCWDKMNTIVDSARDLRKAMNAEKSVGPEFWTEAYNLIDTMEEGLAVGEDQGAEAYGTNRPKVFGSAHDLADWLDAHPIK
;
A
#
# COMPACT_ATOMS: atom_id res chain seq x y z
N MET A 1 9.73 -44.54 -1.73
CA MET A 1 9.92 -44.64 -0.26
C MET A 1 9.98 -43.23 0.29
N ILE A 2 8.87 -42.73 0.85
CA ILE A 2 8.84 -41.43 1.54
C ILE A 2 8.77 -41.76 3.04
N LYS A 3 9.79 -41.34 3.78
CA LYS A 3 10.06 -41.73 5.16
C LYS A 3 9.60 -40.62 6.11
N GLY A 4 8.56 -40.93 6.89
CA GLY A 4 8.45 -40.67 8.34
C GLY A 4 8.41 -39.23 8.88
N TRP A 5 7.21 -38.86 9.34
CA TRP A 5 6.85 -38.37 10.70
C TRP A 5 7.72 -37.37 11.48
N GLY A 6 7.08 -36.26 11.91
CA GLY A 6 6.75 -36.11 13.34
C GLY A 6 7.20 -34.83 14.09
N ALA A 7 6.21 -34.22 14.75
CA ALA A 7 6.24 -33.53 16.05
C ALA A 7 6.32 -31.98 16.12
N ALA A 8 5.40 -31.46 16.93
CA ALA A 8 5.02 -30.09 17.21
C ALA A 8 5.98 -29.31 18.12
N ALA A 9 5.90 -27.97 18.08
CA ALA A 9 6.21 -27.12 19.22
C ALA A 9 5.23 -25.94 19.26
N SER A 10 4.53 -25.87 20.39
CA SER A 10 3.45 -24.98 20.74
C SER A 10 3.97 -23.60 21.12
N ILE A 11 3.36 -22.53 20.64
CA ILE A 11 3.43 -21.22 21.31
C ILE A 11 2.00 -20.71 21.49
N THR A 12 1.54 -20.89 22.73
CA THR A 12 0.31 -20.36 23.30
C THR A 12 0.48 -18.86 23.52
N PHE A 13 -0.39 -18.01 22.98
CA PHE A 13 -0.61 -16.66 23.53
C PHE A 13 -2.10 -16.27 23.50
N ALA A 14 -2.62 -16.15 24.73
CA ALA A 14 -3.68 -15.30 25.24
C ALA A 14 -5.00 -15.18 24.45
N VAL A 15 -6.00 -15.91 24.95
CA VAL A 15 -7.43 -15.64 24.77
C VAL A 15 -7.75 -14.26 25.38
N VAL A 16 -8.16 -13.30 24.56
CA VAL A 16 -8.96 -12.16 25.05
C VAL A 16 -10.42 -12.60 24.95
N ALA A 17 -11.02 -12.82 26.11
CA ALA A 17 -12.43 -13.17 26.25
C ALA A 17 -13.29 -12.00 25.73
N ALA A 18 -13.93 -12.21 24.58
CA ALA A 18 -15.07 -11.40 24.19
C ALA A 18 -16.32 -12.00 24.85
N VAL A 19 -16.97 -11.17 25.65
CA VAL A 19 -18.06 -11.46 26.58
C VAL A 19 -19.25 -12.03 25.81
N GLY A 20 -19.51 -13.32 25.95
CA GLY A 20 -20.69 -14.01 25.44
C GLY A 20 -21.81 -13.98 26.48
N VAL A 21 -22.92 -13.36 26.12
CA VAL A 21 -24.13 -13.23 26.93
C VAL A 21 -24.65 -14.61 27.31
N SER A 22 -25.07 -14.75 28.57
CA SER A 22 -25.63 -15.98 29.15
C SER A 22 -26.85 -16.49 28.37
N GLY A 23 -26.70 -17.65 27.72
CA GLY A 23 -27.77 -18.45 27.13
C GLY A 23 -27.43 -19.93 27.29
N CYS A 24 -28.21 -20.61 28.11
CA CYS A 24 -28.00 -21.96 28.63
C CYS A 24 -28.48 -23.04 27.64
N GLY A 25 -27.62 -24.03 27.37
CA GLY A 25 -28.03 -25.42 27.11
C GLY A 25 -28.19 -25.87 25.66
N GLY A 26 -27.33 -26.80 25.23
CA GLY A 26 -27.58 -27.64 24.06
C GLY A 26 -26.31 -28.16 23.39
N ASP A 27 -25.81 -29.32 23.83
CA ASP A 27 -24.94 -30.20 23.05
C ASP A 27 -25.63 -30.57 21.72
N ALA A 28 -24.96 -30.33 20.59
CA ALA A 28 -25.13 -31.11 19.38
C ALA A 28 -24.03 -30.73 18.37
N ASP A 29 -23.27 -31.73 17.95
CA ASP A 29 -22.49 -31.77 16.72
C ASP A 29 -23.11 -30.93 15.60
N ALA A 30 -22.33 -29.98 15.10
CA ALA A 30 -22.43 -29.55 13.73
C ALA A 30 -21.04 -29.10 13.29
N ASP A 31 -20.53 -29.76 12.25
CA ASP A 31 -19.50 -29.28 11.34
C ASP A 31 -19.76 -27.82 10.95
N ALA A 32 -19.37 -26.89 11.81
CA ALA A 32 -19.32 -25.49 11.50
C ALA A 32 -18.08 -25.30 10.63
N LYS A 33 -18.28 -25.47 9.31
CA LYS A 33 -17.43 -24.84 8.29
C LYS A 33 -17.08 -23.45 8.80
N LYS A 34 -15.85 -23.29 9.26
CA LYS A 34 -15.24 -21.99 9.53
C LYS A 34 -15.58 -21.11 8.33
N PRO A 35 -16.33 -20.00 8.50
CA PRO A 35 -16.58 -19.12 7.37
C PRO A 35 -15.20 -18.72 6.85
N ALA A 36 -14.94 -19.08 5.58
CA ALA A 36 -13.75 -18.64 4.90
C ALA A 36 -13.73 -17.12 5.06
N ALA A 37 -12.65 -16.59 5.63
CA ALA A 37 -12.44 -15.16 5.72
C ALA A 37 -12.69 -14.61 4.32
N ALA A 38 -13.72 -13.78 4.18
CA ALA A 38 -14.02 -13.13 2.92
C ALA A 38 -12.72 -12.48 2.45
N SER A 39 -12.19 -12.95 1.31
CA SER A 39 -10.98 -12.38 0.74
C SER A 39 -11.29 -10.90 0.53
N ALA A 40 -10.61 -10.03 1.28
CA ALA A 40 -10.81 -8.60 1.19
C ALA A 40 -10.59 -8.22 -0.28
N LYS A 41 -11.64 -7.71 -0.92
CA LYS A 41 -11.58 -7.34 -2.32
C LYS A 41 -10.51 -6.25 -2.45
N ALA A 42 -9.56 -6.44 -3.37
CA ALA A 42 -8.57 -5.40 -3.65
C ALA A 42 -9.29 -4.08 -3.97
N PRO A 43 -8.77 -2.93 -3.53
CA PRO A 43 -9.38 -1.64 -3.81
C PRO A 43 -9.51 -1.44 -5.31
N SER A 44 -10.61 -0.81 -5.73
CA SER A 44 -10.82 -0.40 -7.11
C SER A 44 -9.79 0.65 -7.53
N PHE A 45 -9.61 0.85 -8.84
CA PHE A 45 -8.76 1.94 -9.36
C PHE A 45 -9.17 3.30 -8.79
N SER A 46 -10.47 3.61 -8.73
CA SER A 46 -10.94 4.91 -8.23
C SER A 46 -10.57 5.12 -6.75
N GLU A 47 -10.64 4.07 -5.92
CA GLU A 47 -10.26 4.15 -4.50
C GLU A 47 -8.75 4.33 -4.36
N ALA A 48 -7.95 3.56 -5.10
CA ALA A 48 -6.49 3.66 -5.07
C ALA A 48 -5.98 5.00 -5.61
N SER A 49 -6.57 5.50 -6.70
CA SER A 49 -6.27 6.81 -7.28
C SER A 49 -6.56 7.94 -6.29
N LYS A 50 -7.71 7.87 -5.62
CA LYS A 50 -8.05 8.84 -4.57
C LYS A 50 -7.05 8.79 -3.41
N ALA A 51 -6.78 7.59 -2.88
CA ALA A 51 -5.84 7.43 -1.77
C ALA A 51 -4.45 7.95 -2.12
N PHE A 52 -3.96 7.66 -3.33
CA PHE A 52 -2.69 8.19 -3.82
C PHE A 52 -2.68 9.72 -3.86
N LYS A 53 -3.72 10.33 -4.44
CA LYS A 53 -3.82 11.79 -4.53
C LYS A 53 -3.91 12.46 -3.14
N ASP A 54 -4.61 11.85 -2.20
CA ASP A 54 -4.69 12.35 -0.82
C ASP A 54 -3.30 12.33 -0.13
N VAL A 55 -2.51 11.28 -0.36
CA VAL A 55 -1.11 11.22 0.11
C VAL A 55 -0.22 12.24 -0.62
N ALA A 56 -0.32 12.34 -1.95
CA ALA A 56 0.47 13.27 -2.74
C ALA A 56 0.20 14.73 -2.39
N ALA A 57 -1.06 15.10 -2.15
CA ALA A 57 -1.46 16.44 -1.76
C ALA A 57 -0.82 16.89 -0.42
N THR A 58 -0.52 15.95 0.47
CA THR A 58 0.01 16.23 1.82
C THR A 58 1.51 15.92 1.95
N ALA A 59 2.14 15.41 0.90
CA ALA A 59 3.53 14.95 0.93
C ALA A 59 4.54 16.09 1.19
N TYR A 60 4.24 17.30 0.71
CA TYR A 60 5.07 18.50 0.87
C TYR A 60 4.58 19.49 1.93
N LEU A 61 3.35 19.34 2.41
CA LEU A 61 2.67 20.41 3.17
C LEU A 61 3.01 20.46 4.65
N ASP A 62 3.73 19.47 5.18
CA ASP A 62 4.06 19.43 6.60
C ASP A 62 5.47 19.97 6.89
N ASP A 63 5.55 20.75 7.96
CA ASP A 63 6.74 21.20 8.70
C ASP A 63 7.64 20.04 9.17
N VAL A 64 7.19 18.79 9.03
CA VAL A 64 7.96 17.56 9.25
C VAL A 64 9.03 17.37 8.17
N CYS A 65 8.73 17.76 6.92
CA CYS A 65 9.64 17.63 5.79
C CYS A 65 10.61 18.82 5.73
N THR A 66 11.41 18.99 6.78
CA THR A 66 12.40 20.07 6.84
C THR A 66 13.43 19.93 5.72
N LYS A 67 14.26 20.96 5.50
CA LYS A 67 15.33 20.89 4.50
C LYS A 67 16.39 19.83 4.82
N GLU A 68 16.47 19.39 6.07
CA GLU A 68 17.47 18.46 6.58
C GLU A 68 17.25 17.04 6.09
N ALA A 69 18.33 16.30 5.87
CA ALA A 69 18.31 14.89 5.51
C ALA A 69 17.57 14.03 6.55
N GLY A 70 17.00 12.90 6.11
CA GLY A 70 16.25 11.95 6.94
C GLY A 70 14.84 12.40 7.33
N THR A 71 14.55 13.71 7.33
CA THR A 71 13.29 14.24 7.86
C THR A 71 12.06 13.92 7.01
N CYS A 72 12.24 13.59 5.73
CA CYS A 72 11.17 13.19 4.82
C CYS A 72 11.07 11.68 4.58
N TRP A 73 11.93 10.86 5.20
CA TRP A 73 12.06 9.45 4.79
C TRP A 73 10.76 8.65 4.89
N ASP A 74 10.03 8.77 5.99
CA ASP A 74 8.76 8.06 6.19
C ASP A 74 7.69 8.49 5.18
N LYS A 75 7.66 9.78 4.83
CA LYS A 75 6.76 10.31 3.79
C LYS A 75 7.12 9.80 2.40
N MET A 76 8.42 9.73 2.09
CA MET A 76 8.90 9.15 0.83
C MET A 76 8.50 7.67 0.69
N ASN A 77 8.61 6.89 1.77
CA ASN A 77 8.14 5.50 1.77
C ASN A 77 6.61 5.43 1.59
N THR A 78 5.86 6.22 2.37
CA THR A 78 4.38 6.24 2.34
C THR A 78 3.85 6.53 0.93
N ILE A 79 4.40 7.54 0.25
CA ILE A 79 3.93 7.91 -1.09
C ILE A 79 4.29 6.87 -2.15
N VAL A 80 5.47 6.25 -2.05
CA VAL A 80 5.88 5.17 -2.95
C VAL A 80 5.04 3.92 -2.72
N ASP A 81 4.71 3.57 -1.48
CA ASP A 81 3.82 2.45 -1.18
C ASP A 81 2.41 2.69 -1.71
N SER A 82 1.90 3.93 -1.58
CA SER A 82 0.62 4.30 -2.19
C SER A 82 0.66 4.22 -3.72
N ALA A 83 1.76 4.64 -4.36
CA ALA A 83 1.97 4.50 -5.80
C ALA A 83 2.01 3.03 -6.25
N ARG A 84 2.60 2.13 -5.44
CA ARG A 84 2.59 0.68 -5.70
C ARG A 84 1.19 0.09 -5.63
N ASP A 85 0.38 0.54 -4.68
CA ASP A 85 -1.02 0.09 -4.58
C ASP A 85 -1.86 0.62 -5.75
N LEU A 86 -1.63 1.86 -6.18
CA LEU A 86 -2.19 2.41 -7.40
C LEU A 86 -1.79 1.58 -8.63
N ARG A 87 -0.50 1.23 -8.78
CA ARG A 87 -0.01 0.36 -9.87
C ARG A 87 -0.74 -1.00 -9.89
N LYS A 88 -0.97 -1.61 -8.72
CA LYS A 88 -1.74 -2.87 -8.64
C LYS A 88 -3.18 -2.68 -9.13
N ALA A 89 -3.82 -1.57 -8.74
CA ALA A 89 -5.18 -1.27 -9.15
C ALA A 89 -5.28 -0.96 -10.67
N MET A 90 -4.34 -0.21 -11.24
CA MET A 90 -4.23 0.03 -12.68
C MET A 90 -4.06 -1.27 -13.47
N ASN A 91 -3.23 -2.19 -12.98
CA ASN A 91 -3.04 -3.50 -13.60
C ASN A 91 -4.29 -4.40 -13.49
N ALA A 92 -5.11 -4.22 -12.46
CA ALA A 92 -6.37 -4.93 -12.28
C ALA A 92 -7.50 -4.35 -13.14
N GLU A 93 -7.41 -3.07 -13.48
CA GLU A 93 -8.35 -2.37 -14.35
C GLU A 93 -8.32 -2.93 -15.78
N LYS A 94 -9.49 -3.05 -16.40
CA LYS A 94 -9.68 -3.70 -17.72
C LYS A 94 -10.44 -2.83 -18.71
N SER A 95 -10.95 -1.67 -18.30
CA SER A 95 -11.65 -0.72 -19.17
C SER A 95 -10.74 -0.03 -20.19
N VAL A 96 -9.43 -0.02 -19.95
CA VAL A 96 -8.40 0.54 -20.83
C VAL A 96 -7.26 -0.48 -21.01
N GLY A 97 -6.54 -0.36 -22.13
CA GLY A 97 -5.37 -1.21 -22.39
C GLY A 97 -4.14 -0.77 -21.60
N PRO A 98 -3.13 -1.64 -21.45
CA PRO A 98 -1.90 -1.34 -20.70
C PRO A 98 -1.13 -0.14 -21.26
N GLU A 99 -1.25 0.15 -22.56
CA GLU A 99 -0.62 1.29 -23.23
C GLU A 99 -1.09 2.64 -22.67
N PHE A 100 -2.34 2.72 -22.22
CA PHE A 100 -2.90 3.93 -21.59
C PHE A 100 -2.11 4.32 -20.34
N TRP A 101 -1.62 3.34 -19.60
CA TRP A 101 -0.94 3.54 -18.32
C TRP A 101 0.55 3.83 -18.43
N THR A 102 1.12 3.83 -19.65
CA THR A 102 2.58 3.88 -19.86
C THR A 102 3.24 5.05 -19.13
N GLU A 103 2.68 6.26 -19.26
CA GLU A 103 3.22 7.45 -18.62
C GLU A 103 3.11 7.39 -17.09
N ALA A 104 1.96 6.98 -16.58
CA ALA A 104 1.76 6.76 -15.15
C ALA A 104 2.74 5.72 -14.59
N TYR A 105 3.02 4.63 -15.31
CA TYR A 105 4.01 3.65 -14.90
C TYR A 105 5.42 4.23 -14.83
N ASN A 106 5.83 5.05 -15.81
CA ASN A 106 7.14 5.70 -15.79
C ASN A 106 7.30 6.66 -14.59
N LEU A 107 6.23 7.36 -14.21
CA LEU A 107 6.23 8.22 -13.02
C LEU A 107 6.41 7.39 -11.74
N ILE A 108 5.68 6.28 -11.61
CA ILE A 108 5.83 5.37 -10.47
C ILE A 108 7.25 4.77 -10.43
N ASP A 109 7.81 4.37 -11.57
CA ASP A 109 9.20 3.86 -11.63
C ASP A 109 10.20 4.94 -11.19
N THR A 110 10.00 6.19 -11.60
CA THR A 110 10.86 7.31 -11.17
C THR A 110 10.79 7.53 -9.66
N MET A 111 9.62 7.36 -9.05
CA MET A 111 9.48 7.40 -7.60
C MET A 111 10.23 6.24 -6.92
N GLU A 112 10.09 5.02 -7.43
CA GLU A 112 10.78 3.84 -6.90
C GLU A 112 12.31 3.96 -7.03
N GLU A 113 12.81 4.49 -8.16
CA GLU A 113 14.21 4.81 -8.34
C GLU A 113 14.72 5.85 -7.34
N GLY A 114 13.92 6.90 -7.09
CA GLY A 114 14.24 7.93 -6.10
C GLY A 114 14.38 7.32 -4.70
N LEU A 115 13.46 6.44 -4.31
CA LEU A 115 13.52 5.75 -3.02
C LEU A 115 14.69 4.75 -2.96
N ALA A 116 15.04 4.11 -4.08
CA ALA A 116 16.14 3.15 -4.16
C ALA A 116 17.53 3.76 -3.97
N VAL A 117 17.66 5.10 -4.05
CA VAL A 117 18.90 5.82 -3.67
C VAL A 117 19.25 5.57 -2.19
N GLY A 118 18.28 5.19 -1.36
CA GLY A 118 18.42 5.06 0.09
C GLY A 118 17.80 6.26 0.80
N GLU A 119 18.23 6.50 2.04
CA GLU A 119 17.66 7.52 2.92
C GLU A 119 17.43 8.88 2.24
N ASP A 120 16.49 9.64 2.80
CA ASP A 120 16.22 11.02 2.38
C ASP A 120 17.51 11.88 2.48
N GLN A 121 18.00 12.34 1.33
CA GLN A 121 19.24 13.13 1.24
C GLN A 121 19.07 14.59 1.70
N GLY A 122 17.85 15.05 1.98
CA GLY A 122 17.58 16.46 2.29
C GLY A 122 17.28 17.28 1.05
N ALA A 123 16.63 18.44 1.21
CA ALA A 123 16.17 19.26 0.08
C ALA A 123 17.30 19.98 -0.67
N GLU A 124 18.38 20.33 0.03
CA GLU A 124 19.47 21.15 -0.52
C GLU A 124 20.70 20.33 -0.93
N ALA A 125 20.65 19.00 -0.72
CA ALA A 125 21.74 18.13 -1.12
C ALA A 125 21.86 18.04 -2.65
N TYR A 126 23.09 18.12 -3.14
CA TYR A 126 23.39 17.86 -4.54
C TYR A 126 23.01 16.41 -4.89
N GLY A 127 22.13 16.22 -5.88
CA GLY A 127 21.63 14.90 -6.23
C GLY A 127 20.56 14.36 -5.27
N THR A 128 19.85 15.23 -4.54
CA THR A 128 18.73 14.83 -3.69
C THR A 128 17.73 13.94 -4.43
N ASN A 129 17.24 12.91 -3.73
CA ASN A 129 16.23 11.99 -4.23
C ASN A 129 14.79 12.51 -4.04
N ARG A 130 14.59 13.62 -3.32
CA ARG A 130 13.25 14.19 -3.08
C ARG A 130 12.49 14.56 -4.36
N PRO A 131 13.09 15.20 -5.39
CA PRO A 131 12.37 15.55 -6.61
C PRO A 131 11.91 14.31 -7.39
N LYS A 132 12.71 13.24 -7.42
CA LYS A 132 12.31 11.98 -8.06
C LYS A 132 11.10 11.35 -7.38
N VAL A 133 11.05 11.39 -6.05
CA VAL A 133 9.92 10.80 -5.31
C VAL A 133 8.71 11.72 -5.32
N PHE A 134 8.84 12.93 -4.78
CA PHE A 134 7.69 13.79 -4.55
C PHE A 134 7.28 14.58 -5.79
N GLY A 135 8.23 14.97 -6.66
CA GLY A 135 7.92 15.63 -7.93
C GLY A 135 7.14 14.69 -8.85
N SER A 136 7.65 13.47 -9.07
CA SER A 136 6.93 12.47 -9.87
C SER A 136 5.58 12.09 -9.27
N ALA A 137 5.43 12.15 -7.94
CA ALA A 137 4.15 11.89 -7.30
C ALA A 137 3.12 13.01 -7.55
N HIS A 138 3.57 14.27 -7.55
CA HIS A 138 2.75 15.40 -7.96
C HIS A 138 2.34 15.26 -9.43
N ASP A 139 3.30 14.97 -10.31
CA ASP A 139 3.03 14.76 -11.74
C ASP A 139 2.07 13.58 -11.98
N LEU A 140 2.19 12.50 -11.19
CA LEU A 140 1.27 11.37 -11.26
C LEU A 140 -0.14 11.74 -10.80
N ALA A 141 -0.27 12.57 -9.76
CA ALA A 141 -1.56 13.06 -9.31
C ALA A 141 -2.25 13.91 -10.38
N ASP A 142 -1.51 14.83 -11.00
CA ASP A 142 -1.99 15.65 -12.13
C ASP A 142 -2.37 14.78 -13.33
N TRP A 143 -1.56 13.78 -13.65
CA TRP A 143 -1.83 12.85 -14.74
C TRP A 143 -3.14 12.09 -14.53
N LEU A 144 -3.41 11.62 -13.30
CA LEU A 144 -4.66 10.92 -12.95
C LEU A 144 -5.89 11.81 -13.11
N ASP A 145 -5.76 13.11 -12.84
CA ASP A 145 -6.84 14.08 -13.04
C ASP A 145 -7.06 14.41 -14.52
N ALA A 146 -5.98 14.45 -15.31
CA ALA A 146 -6.05 14.67 -16.76
C ALA A 146 -6.58 13.44 -17.53
N HIS A 147 -6.47 12.24 -16.97
CA HIS A 147 -6.82 10.97 -17.61
C HIS A 147 -7.88 10.18 -16.84
N PRO A 148 -9.10 10.73 -16.63
CA PRO A 148 -10.13 10.03 -15.91
C PRO A 148 -10.62 8.81 -16.71
N ILE A 149 -10.79 7.69 -16.01
CA ILE A 149 -11.45 6.49 -16.53
C ILE A 149 -12.75 6.23 -15.76
N LYS A 150 -13.69 5.53 -16.40
CA LYS A 150 -15.06 5.35 -15.92
C LYS A 150 -15.22 4.11 -15.03
#